data_AF-A0A7S3ZXV9-F1
#
_entry.id   AF-A0A7S3ZXV9-F1
#
_cell.length_a   1.000
_cell.length_b   1.000
_cell.length_c   1.000
_cell.angle_alpha   90.00
_cell.angle_beta   90.00
_cell.angle_gamma   90.00
#
_symmetry.space_group_name_H-M   'P 1'
#
loop_
_entity.id
_entity.type
_entity.pdbx_description
1 polymer ?
#
loop_
_entity_poly.entity_id
_entity_poly.type
_entity_poly.pdbx_seq_one_letter_code
_entity_poly.pdbx_strand_id
1 'polypeptide(L)'
;AGKAGAAAASLATGLDDAACAAPPRRLAGGAVVEFAGIPGGATAPTLEIGIRNAIAGASADAQFLPNERQIDCVAWALGRSVGLVRGPPGTGKTRTASLLVSSALRLAGADKKTPRVLAVTHSNGAADVLLAALHLAGVNAIRAGRPTAVAPEARRFTTVALAERHPEVISLRKRANNASLPSYVRSDAMRQAYRCVEDVKASLARHAEVVVASCIGAHSLIEAEAGPFELVVLDEAAQTTEPALCCALAAAKAEQVVFFGDTRQLPPTVVSGDRELRYALGRSPMERLERSGVELETLHVQYRMPPALVEFPSRHFYRGVVQSSDSVLRRVVPRGFVWPVGGLPLAFLDLDGGETKHEAGFSNAPEAEIVVEVVSEFLRKEEGNIVVLSPYAKQVSKVRTALRRAGVEGVRVGSVDSFQGQEADIVVFSATRSNQDGSLGFVRDARRLNVALTRAKRGLVVVGDAVTLSNSHHWSALIASCKKRGCVVDLRATSSDV
;
A
#
# COMPACT_ATOMS: atom_id res chain seq x y z
N ALA A 1 -9.17 -36.87 18.69
CA ALA A 1 -8.58 -36.34 19.93
C ALA A 1 -7.33 -37.16 20.28
N GLY A 2 -6.14 -36.60 20.04
CA GLY A 2 -4.86 -37.29 20.20
C GLY A 2 -3.95 -36.53 21.17
N LYS A 3 -2.96 -37.24 21.71
CA LYS A 3 -2.09 -36.89 22.86
C LYS A 3 -1.41 -35.50 22.85
N ALA A 4 -1.50 -34.71 21.78
CA ALA A 4 -1.12 -33.29 21.76
C ALA A 4 -2.10 -32.38 22.52
N GLY A 5 -3.39 -32.74 22.63
CA GLY A 5 -4.40 -31.95 23.34
C GLY A 5 -4.33 -32.08 24.87
N ALA A 6 -3.78 -33.18 25.39
CA ALA A 6 -3.77 -33.47 26.83
C ALA A 6 -2.68 -32.70 27.59
N ALA A 7 -1.58 -32.31 26.93
CA ALA A 7 -0.53 -31.50 27.56
C ALA A 7 -0.90 -30.00 27.62
N ALA A 8 -1.75 -29.52 26.70
CA ALA A 8 -2.20 -28.12 26.67
C ALA A 8 -3.40 -27.86 27.61
N ALA A 9 -4.24 -28.87 27.85
CA ALA A 9 -5.43 -28.75 28.70
C ALA A 9 -5.13 -28.67 30.21
N SER A 10 -3.91 -29.02 30.65
CA SER A 10 -3.52 -29.01 32.07
C SER A 10 -3.23 -27.62 32.65
N LEU A 11 -3.20 -26.57 31.84
CA LEU A 11 -2.82 -25.21 32.23
C LEU A 11 -3.96 -24.18 32.18
N ALA A 12 -5.18 -24.61 31.85
CA ALA A 12 -6.32 -23.72 31.64
C ALA A 12 -7.61 -24.34 32.19
N THR A 13 -7.90 -24.08 33.47
CA THR A 13 -9.22 -24.36 34.04
C THR A 13 -9.77 -23.15 34.79
N GLY A 14 -10.95 -22.70 34.32
CA GLY A 14 -11.92 -21.81 34.97
C GLY A 14 -12.16 -20.51 34.19
N LEU A 15 -13.37 -20.09 33.78
CA LEU A 15 -14.76 -20.51 34.02
C LEU A 15 -15.67 -19.91 32.93
N ASP A 16 -16.69 -20.70 32.57
CA ASP A 16 -18.04 -20.51 31.99
C ASP A 16 -18.58 -19.25 31.27
N ASP A 17 -19.39 -19.59 30.25
CA ASP A 17 -20.29 -18.80 29.41
C ASP A 17 -21.48 -18.15 30.13
N ALA A 18 -21.84 -16.92 29.75
CA ALA A 18 -23.24 -16.50 29.64
C ALA A 18 -23.45 -15.23 28.78
N ALA A 19 -24.47 -15.32 27.92
CA ALA A 19 -25.30 -14.24 27.35
C ALA A 19 -24.81 -13.46 26.10
N CYS A 20 -25.34 -13.93 24.96
CA CYS A 20 -25.52 -13.24 23.70
C CYS A 20 -26.80 -12.37 23.74
N ALA A 21 -26.77 -11.08 23.36
CA ALA A 21 -27.95 -10.33 22.88
C ALA A 21 -27.62 -8.98 22.20
N ALA A 22 -28.03 -8.87 20.92
CA ALA A 22 -28.43 -7.70 20.11
C ALA A 22 -27.46 -6.52 19.80
N PRO A 23 -27.51 -5.94 18.58
CA PRO A 23 -26.62 -4.85 18.15
C PRO A 23 -27.15 -3.47 18.59
N PRO A 24 -26.29 -2.48 18.94
CA PRO A 24 -26.77 -1.12 19.17
C PRO A 24 -27.05 -0.37 17.85
N ARG A 25 -28.14 0.40 17.90
CA ARG A 25 -28.67 1.28 16.86
C ARG A 25 -27.76 2.50 16.58
N ARG A 26 -27.83 2.96 15.32
CA ARG A 26 -27.44 4.25 14.70
C ARG A 26 -26.79 5.30 15.62
N LEU A 27 -25.55 5.66 15.29
CA LEU A 27 -24.89 6.88 15.78
C LEU A 27 -25.39 8.11 14.99
N ALA A 28 -26.16 8.97 15.65
CA ALA A 28 -26.38 10.35 15.26
C ALA A 28 -25.91 11.22 16.44
N GLY A 29 -24.90 12.06 16.21
CA GLY A 29 -24.22 12.87 17.22
C GLY A 29 -22.71 12.61 17.19
N GLY A 30 -21.94 13.65 16.89
CA GLY A 30 -20.47 13.57 16.95
C GLY A 30 -20.03 13.14 18.35
N ALA A 31 -19.21 12.10 18.41
CA ALA A 31 -18.70 11.58 19.67
C ALA A 31 -17.69 12.57 20.25
N VAL A 32 -18.11 13.32 21.26
CA VAL A 32 -17.22 13.77 22.33
C VAL A 32 -17.34 12.71 23.42
N VAL A 33 -16.25 11.98 23.68
CA VAL A 33 -16.18 11.05 24.81
C VAL A 33 -15.71 11.86 26.02
N GLU A 34 -16.62 12.14 26.95
CA GLU A 34 -16.25 12.62 28.28
C GLU A 34 -15.71 11.46 29.13
N PHE A 35 -14.51 11.65 29.69
CA PHE A 35 -13.90 10.69 30.61
C PHE A 35 -14.45 10.92 32.03
N ALA A 36 -15.30 10.01 32.50
CA ALA A 36 -15.66 9.95 33.92
C ALA A 36 -14.46 9.43 34.72
N GLY A 37 -13.82 10.33 35.49
CA GLY A 37 -12.77 9.98 36.45
C GLY A 37 -13.32 9.10 37.57
N ILE A 38 -12.59 8.04 37.91
CA ILE A 38 -12.81 7.28 39.14
C ILE A 38 -11.91 7.89 40.23
N PRO A 39 -12.46 8.36 41.36
CA PRO A 39 -11.65 8.78 42.50
C PRO A 39 -11.18 7.56 43.30
N GLY A 40 -9.86 7.42 43.47
CA GLY A 40 -9.23 6.62 44.52
C GLY A 40 -8.73 5.23 44.11
N GLY A 41 -7.42 5.01 44.29
CA GLY A 41 -6.80 3.69 44.31
C GLY A 41 -5.69 3.49 43.26
N ALA A 42 -4.45 3.34 43.73
CA ALA A 42 -3.23 2.89 43.03
C ALA A 42 -3.21 3.07 41.49
N THR A 43 -2.46 4.08 41.01
CA THR A 43 -2.40 4.50 39.61
C THR A 43 -1.88 3.42 38.68
N ALA A 44 -2.79 2.60 38.14
CA ALA A 44 -2.60 2.03 36.81
C ALA A 44 -2.29 3.21 35.86
N PRO A 45 -1.34 3.07 34.92
CA PRO A 45 -1.11 4.12 33.94
C PRO A 45 -2.44 4.43 33.27
N THR A 46 -2.82 5.72 33.18
CA THR A 46 -3.95 6.12 32.33
C THR A 46 -3.78 5.48 30.96
N LEU A 47 -4.86 5.10 30.27
CA LEU A 47 -4.80 4.44 28.96
C LEU A 47 -3.83 5.17 28.01
N GLU A 48 -3.78 6.50 28.09
CA GLU A 48 -2.83 7.34 27.36
C GLU A 48 -1.36 7.07 27.70
N ILE A 49 -0.99 6.99 28.99
CA ILE A 49 0.35 6.62 29.42
C ILE A 49 0.69 5.20 28.97
N GLY A 50 -0.27 4.27 29.08
CA GLY A 50 -0.11 2.90 28.60
C GLY A 50 0.18 2.85 27.09
N ILE A 51 -0.58 3.60 26.30
CA ILE A 51 -0.39 3.74 24.85
C ILE A 51 1.00 4.32 24.54
N ARG A 52 1.42 5.39 25.21
CA ARG A 52 2.74 6.00 24.96
C ARG A 52 3.90 5.07 25.32
N ASN A 53 3.79 4.34 26.44
CA ASN A 53 4.81 3.36 26.84
C ASN A 53 4.88 2.19 25.84
N ALA A 54 3.73 1.71 25.37
CA ALA A 54 3.65 0.68 24.34
C ALA A 54 4.30 1.12 23.02
N ILE A 55 4.05 2.38 22.59
CA ILE A 55 4.68 2.95 21.40
C ILE A 55 6.18 3.12 21.58
N ALA A 56 6.64 3.55 22.75
CA ALA A 56 8.07 3.68 23.05
C ALA A 56 8.79 2.33 22.95
N GLY A 57 8.21 1.27 23.56
CA GLY A 57 8.73 -0.10 23.44
C GLY A 57 8.72 -0.62 22.01
N ALA A 58 7.63 -0.38 21.27
CA ALA A 58 7.55 -0.76 19.86
C ALA A 58 8.55 -0.02 18.98
N SER A 59 8.83 1.25 19.28
CA SER A 59 9.82 2.06 18.56
C SER A 59 11.24 1.61 18.83
N ALA A 60 11.54 1.14 20.04
CA ALA A 60 12.86 0.63 20.42
C ALA A 60 13.22 -0.67 19.66
N ASP A 61 12.23 -1.53 19.41
CA ASP A 61 12.43 -2.80 18.70
C ASP A 61 12.34 -2.65 17.17
N ALA A 62 11.90 -1.49 16.68
CA ALA A 62 11.79 -1.21 15.27
C ALA A 62 13.15 -0.88 14.63
N GLN A 63 13.42 -1.48 13.47
CA GLN A 63 14.57 -1.15 12.61
C GLN A 63 14.37 0.16 11.82
N PHE A 64 13.49 1.03 12.29
CA PHE A 64 13.28 2.37 11.76
C PHE A 64 12.87 3.31 12.89
N LEU A 65 13.26 4.58 12.76
CA LEU A 65 12.88 5.61 13.73
C LEU A 65 11.59 6.31 13.28
N PRO A 66 10.46 6.15 14.01
CA PRO A 66 9.26 6.91 13.71
C PRO A 66 9.42 8.38 14.09
N ASN A 67 8.82 9.27 13.32
CA ASN A 67 8.72 10.68 13.72
C ASN A 67 7.56 10.91 14.71
N GLU A 68 7.55 12.07 15.35
CA GLU A 68 6.51 12.49 16.30
C GLU A 68 5.10 12.33 15.73
N ARG A 69 4.88 12.76 14.48
CA ARG A 69 3.57 12.65 13.84
C ARG A 69 3.12 11.19 13.66
N GLN A 70 4.03 10.28 13.34
CA GLN A 70 3.72 8.86 13.23
C GLN A 70 3.33 8.31 14.61
N ILE A 71 4.05 8.70 15.67
CA ILE A 71 3.74 8.34 17.06
C ILE A 71 2.35 8.85 17.45
N ASP A 72 2.05 10.12 17.18
CA ASP A 72 0.76 10.74 17.48
C ASP A 72 -0.40 10.04 16.76
N CYS A 73 -0.24 9.74 15.47
CA CYS A 73 -1.25 9.02 14.71
C CYS A 73 -1.48 7.60 15.26
N VAL A 74 -0.43 6.91 15.71
CA VAL A 74 -0.58 5.58 16.34
C VAL A 74 -1.31 5.72 17.67
N ALA A 75 -0.92 6.66 18.53
CA ALA A 75 -1.59 6.88 19.82
C ALA A 75 -3.07 7.23 19.63
N TRP A 76 -3.35 8.12 18.69
CA TRP A 76 -4.69 8.55 18.33
C TRP A 76 -5.57 7.39 17.84
N ALA A 77 -5.00 6.50 17.01
CA ALA A 77 -5.73 5.36 16.45
C ALA A 77 -5.97 4.25 17.48
N LEU A 78 -5.00 3.99 18.37
CA LEU A 78 -5.14 2.98 19.44
C LEU A 78 -6.25 3.33 20.44
N GLY A 79 -6.53 4.62 20.64
CA GLY A 79 -7.59 5.09 21.53
C GLY A 79 -9.02 5.01 20.97
N ARG A 80 -9.23 4.46 19.76
CA ARG A 80 -10.54 4.48 19.06
C ARG A 80 -10.92 3.13 18.48
N SER A 81 -12.21 2.83 18.44
CA SER A 81 -12.73 1.61 17.79
C SER A 81 -12.63 1.64 16.27
N VAL A 82 -12.77 2.82 15.65
CA VAL A 82 -12.54 3.02 14.22
C VAL A 82 -11.58 4.19 14.02
N GLY A 83 -10.40 3.92 13.48
CA GLY A 83 -9.38 4.92 13.20
C GLY A 83 -9.10 5.04 11.71
N LEU A 84 -9.05 6.27 11.19
CA LEU A 84 -8.56 6.52 9.83
C LEU A 84 -7.22 7.27 9.90
N VAL A 85 -6.22 6.76 9.18
CA VAL A 85 -4.92 7.42 9.01
C VAL A 85 -4.64 7.58 7.52
N ARG A 86 -4.69 8.84 7.06
CA ARG A 86 -4.23 9.21 5.72
C ARG A 86 -2.71 9.29 5.74
N GLY A 87 -2.07 8.59 4.82
CA GLY A 87 -0.67 8.83 4.55
C GLY A 87 -0.42 9.20 3.10
N PRO A 88 -0.14 10.48 2.84
CA PRO A 88 0.37 10.95 1.56
C PRO A 88 1.59 10.15 1.07
N PRO A 89 1.97 10.25 -0.21
CA PRO A 89 3.12 9.56 -0.78
C PRO A 89 4.42 9.79 0.02
N GLY A 90 5.16 8.72 0.28
CA GLY A 90 6.45 8.80 0.97
C GLY A 90 6.40 9.02 2.48
N THR A 91 5.22 9.08 3.12
CA THR A 91 5.09 9.36 4.57
C THR A 91 5.28 8.15 5.50
N GLY A 92 5.60 6.98 4.93
CA GLY A 92 5.82 5.77 5.74
C GLY A 92 4.54 5.12 6.28
N LYS A 93 3.41 5.20 5.56
CA LYS A 93 2.13 4.54 5.91
C LYS A 93 2.29 3.14 6.46
N THR A 94 2.86 2.24 5.67
CA THR A 94 2.98 0.82 6.02
C THR A 94 3.89 0.60 7.23
N ARG A 95 4.92 1.43 7.43
CA ARG A 95 5.74 1.42 8.65
C ARG A 95 4.97 1.94 9.87
N THR A 96 4.10 2.92 9.68
CA THR A 96 3.23 3.44 10.76
C THR A 96 2.17 2.40 11.12
N ALA A 97 1.61 1.68 10.14
CA ALA A 97 0.71 0.56 10.38
C ALA A 97 1.41 -0.57 11.14
N SER A 98 2.66 -0.92 10.81
CA SER A 98 3.40 -1.93 11.58
C SER A 98 3.77 -1.47 12.99
N LEU A 99 4.08 -0.17 13.18
CA LEU A 99 4.26 0.42 14.51
C LEU A 99 2.97 0.33 15.34
N LEU A 100 1.80 0.58 14.73
CA LEU A 100 0.51 0.43 15.41
C LEU A 100 0.28 -1.01 15.87
N VAL A 101 0.55 -2.00 15.01
CA VAL A 101 0.43 -3.42 15.37
C VAL A 101 1.38 -3.77 16.51
N SER A 102 2.66 -3.40 16.42
CA SER A 102 3.66 -3.67 17.47
C SER A 102 3.29 -3.00 18.80
N SER A 103 2.73 -1.79 18.75
CA SER A 103 2.25 -1.06 19.92
C SER A 103 1.00 -1.71 20.53
N ALA A 104 0.04 -2.15 19.71
CA ALA A 104 -1.16 -2.84 20.18
C ALA A 104 -0.83 -4.14 20.94
N LEU A 105 0.15 -4.91 20.45
CA LEU A 105 0.62 -6.13 21.12
C LEU A 105 1.23 -5.87 22.50
N ARG A 106 1.77 -4.66 22.73
CA ARG A 106 2.38 -4.24 24.01
C ARG A 106 1.41 -3.55 24.96
N LEU A 107 0.25 -3.14 24.47
CA LEU A 107 -0.75 -2.41 25.26
C LEU A 107 -1.48 -3.32 26.25
N ALA A 108 -1.29 -4.64 26.17
CA ALA A 108 -1.84 -5.61 27.11
C ALA A 108 -1.40 -5.30 28.55
N GLY A 109 -2.34 -4.79 29.36
CA GLY A 109 -2.15 -4.61 30.80
C GLY A 109 -2.27 -5.92 31.57
N ALA A 110 -2.01 -5.88 32.88
CA ALA A 110 -2.04 -7.05 33.77
C ALA A 110 -3.34 -7.89 33.70
N ASP A 111 -4.48 -7.27 33.34
CA ASP A 111 -5.81 -7.90 33.29
C ASP A 111 -6.42 -7.98 31.87
N LYS A 112 -5.74 -7.51 30.82
CA LYS A 112 -6.26 -7.57 29.44
C LYS A 112 -5.42 -8.49 28.57
N LYS A 113 -6.09 -9.45 27.93
CA LYS A 113 -5.48 -10.32 26.92
C LYS A 113 -4.91 -9.50 25.77
N THR A 114 -3.70 -9.82 25.34
CA THR A 114 -3.08 -9.25 24.13
C THR A 114 -4.00 -9.47 22.93
N PRO A 115 -4.32 -8.41 22.15
CA PRO A 115 -5.19 -8.56 21.00
C PRO A 115 -4.49 -9.36 19.91
N ARG A 116 -5.22 -10.27 19.26
CA ARG A 116 -4.80 -10.88 18.00
C ARG A 116 -5.16 -9.95 16.86
N VAL A 117 -4.22 -9.83 15.93
CA VAL A 117 -4.29 -8.85 14.85
C VAL A 117 -4.45 -9.52 13.50
N LEU A 118 -5.50 -9.13 12.78
CA LEU A 118 -5.64 -9.42 11.35
C LEU A 118 -5.20 -8.20 10.54
N ALA A 119 -3.99 -8.29 9.97
CA ALA A 119 -3.42 -7.26 9.12
C ALA A 119 -3.74 -7.57 7.65
N VAL A 120 -4.54 -6.73 7.00
CA VAL A 120 -5.06 -6.98 5.65
C VAL A 120 -4.76 -5.86 4.67
N THR A 121 -4.72 -6.21 3.39
CA THR A 121 -4.54 -5.24 2.28
C THR A 121 -5.40 -5.63 1.06
N HIS A 122 -5.50 -4.75 0.06
CA HIS A 122 -6.27 -5.04 -1.16
C HIS A 122 -5.62 -6.10 -2.07
N SER A 123 -4.30 -6.32 -2.00
CA SER A 123 -3.57 -7.19 -2.93
C SER A 123 -2.47 -8.01 -2.24
N ASN A 124 -2.05 -9.11 -2.86
CA ASN A 124 -1.01 -9.94 -2.26
C ASN A 124 0.35 -9.23 -2.16
N GLY A 125 0.71 -8.42 -3.17
CA GLY A 125 1.96 -7.65 -3.13
C GLY A 125 1.98 -6.63 -1.99
N ALA A 126 0.87 -5.92 -1.75
CA ALA A 126 0.77 -5.02 -0.60
C ALA A 126 0.82 -5.76 0.74
N ALA A 127 0.21 -6.95 0.82
CA ALA A 127 0.30 -7.80 2.01
C ALA A 127 1.74 -8.23 2.30
N ASP A 128 2.54 -8.53 1.27
CA ASP A 128 3.94 -8.92 1.44
C ASP A 128 4.82 -7.73 1.91
N VAL A 129 4.53 -6.52 1.44
CA VAL A 129 5.19 -5.28 1.93
C VAL A 129 4.82 -5.02 3.40
N LEU A 130 3.55 -5.18 3.77
CA LEU A 130 3.10 -5.05 5.16
C LEU A 130 3.74 -6.10 6.07
N LEU A 131 3.82 -7.35 5.62
CA LEU A 131 4.52 -8.43 6.32
C LEU A 131 5.98 -8.06 6.57
N ALA A 132 6.71 -7.57 5.57
CA ALA A 132 8.08 -7.14 5.74
C ALA A 132 8.21 -5.99 6.74
N ALA A 133 7.31 -5.01 6.70
CA ALA A 133 7.28 -3.89 7.64
C ALA A 133 6.99 -4.32 9.09
N LEU A 134 6.17 -5.35 9.29
CA LEU A 134 5.90 -5.96 10.59
C LEU A 134 7.15 -6.64 11.17
N HIS A 135 7.89 -7.40 10.35
CA HIS A 135 9.15 -8.01 10.80
C HIS A 135 10.21 -6.95 11.14
N LEU A 136 10.28 -5.85 10.37
CA LEU A 136 11.14 -4.72 10.72
C LEU A 136 10.72 -4.01 12.01
N ALA A 137 9.46 -4.15 12.45
CA ALA A 137 8.94 -3.63 13.71
C ALA A 137 9.06 -4.63 14.88
N GLY A 138 9.81 -5.73 14.70
CA GLY A 138 9.99 -6.78 15.71
C GLY A 138 8.77 -7.70 15.88
N VAL A 139 7.79 -7.66 14.97
CA VAL A 139 6.56 -8.45 15.09
C VAL A 139 6.71 -9.80 14.39
N ASN A 140 6.41 -10.89 15.11
CA ASN A 140 6.35 -12.23 14.55
C ASN A 140 5.02 -12.47 13.83
N ALA A 141 4.94 -12.03 12.58
CA ALA A 141 3.73 -12.13 11.76
C ALA A 141 3.82 -13.28 10.75
N ILE A 142 2.71 -14.01 10.57
CA ILE A 142 2.60 -15.06 9.54
C ILE A 142 1.77 -14.60 8.35
N ARG A 143 2.01 -15.18 7.17
CA ARG A 143 1.32 -14.83 5.92
C ARG A 143 0.32 -15.91 5.53
N ALA A 144 -0.97 -15.58 5.52
CA ALA A 144 -2.05 -16.47 5.09
C ALA A 144 -2.49 -16.19 3.65
N GLY A 145 -2.45 -17.20 2.78
CA GLY A 145 -2.87 -17.08 1.38
C GLY A 145 -2.21 -18.12 0.49
N ARG A 146 -2.44 -18.03 -0.83
CA ARG A 146 -1.87 -18.96 -1.81
C ARG A 146 -0.38 -18.68 -2.00
N PRO A 147 0.53 -19.65 -1.78
CA PRO A 147 1.98 -19.43 -1.91
C PRO A 147 2.43 -18.94 -3.29
N THR A 148 1.70 -19.31 -4.35
CA THR A 148 1.97 -18.87 -5.73
C THR A 148 1.78 -17.37 -5.94
N ALA A 149 1.01 -16.71 -5.08
CA ALA A 149 0.73 -15.29 -5.15
C ALA A 149 1.59 -14.47 -4.18
N VAL A 150 2.59 -15.08 -3.52
CA VAL A 150 3.47 -14.45 -2.52
C VAL A 150 4.87 -14.27 -3.09
N ALA A 151 5.44 -13.09 -2.86
CA ALA A 151 6.80 -12.73 -3.25
C ALA A 151 7.83 -13.73 -2.70
N PRO A 152 8.87 -14.10 -3.46
CA PRO A 152 9.86 -15.11 -3.05
C PRO A 152 10.43 -14.92 -1.63
N GLU A 153 10.71 -13.67 -1.25
CA GLU A 153 11.28 -13.28 0.04
C GLU A 153 10.30 -13.49 1.20
N ALA A 154 8.99 -13.35 0.94
CA ALA A 154 7.92 -13.51 1.91
C ALA A 154 7.44 -14.97 2.05
N ARG A 155 7.73 -15.85 1.07
CA ARG A 155 7.24 -17.24 1.06
C ARG A 155 7.58 -18.02 2.31
N ARG A 156 8.76 -17.78 2.90
CA ARG A 156 9.23 -18.47 4.12
C ARG A 156 8.37 -18.23 5.35
N PHE A 157 7.55 -17.19 5.34
CA PHE A 157 6.65 -16.81 6.43
C PHE A 157 5.20 -17.23 6.17
N THR A 158 4.94 -17.92 5.05
CA THR A 158 3.59 -18.40 4.75
C THR A 158 3.20 -19.56 5.65
N THR A 159 1.91 -19.67 5.98
CA THR A 159 1.37 -20.81 6.76
C THR A 159 1.77 -22.15 6.13
N VAL A 160 1.76 -22.25 4.80
CA VAL A 160 2.19 -23.46 4.08
C VAL A 160 3.68 -23.73 4.27
N ALA A 161 4.56 -22.74 4.08
CA ALA A 161 6.00 -22.95 4.23
C ALA A 161 6.39 -23.27 5.68
N LEU A 162 5.70 -22.68 6.66
CA LEU A 162 5.89 -22.98 8.08
C LEU A 162 5.41 -24.40 8.41
N ALA A 163 4.26 -24.82 7.86
CA ALA A 163 3.75 -26.18 8.03
C ALA A 163 4.68 -27.25 7.41
N GLU A 164 5.23 -26.99 6.22
CA GLU A 164 6.20 -27.90 5.57
C GLU A 164 7.52 -28.04 6.37
N ARG A 165 7.82 -27.12 7.30
CA ARG A 165 8.96 -27.22 8.22
C ARG A 165 8.65 -27.99 9.51
N HIS A 166 7.40 -28.40 9.71
CA HIS A 166 7.01 -29.14 10.91
C HIS A 166 7.69 -30.52 10.94
N PRO A 167 8.28 -30.96 12.06
CA PRO A 167 9.05 -32.22 12.13
C PRO A 167 8.26 -33.45 11.65
N GLU A 168 6.96 -33.50 11.96
CA GLU A 168 6.07 -34.58 11.53
C GLU A 168 5.81 -34.56 10.01
N VAL A 169 5.66 -33.38 9.41
CA VAL A 169 5.52 -33.26 7.95
C VAL A 169 6.80 -33.71 7.26
N ILE A 170 7.96 -33.30 7.77
CA ILE A 170 9.27 -33.70 7.23
C ILE A 170 9.44 -35.22 7.32
N SER A 171 9.09 -35.84 8.44
CA SER A 171 9.21 -37.30 8.62
C SER A 171 8.28 -38.07 7.68
N LEU A 172 7.04 -37.61 7.52
CA LEU A 172 6.07 -38.20 6.59
C LEU A 172 6.49 -38.04 5.13
N ARG A 173 7.02 -36.87 4.73
CA ARG A 173 7.58 -36.63 3.38
C ARG A 173 8.78 -37.52 3.10
N LYS A 174 9.69 -37.70 4.07
CA LYS A 174 10.83 -38.63 3.95
C LYS A 174 10.35 -40.06 3.75
N ARG A 175 9.35 -40.50 4.52
CA ARG A 175 8.74 -41.84 4.38
C ARG A 175 8.03 -42.01 3.03
N ALA A 176 7.32 -40.99 2.55
CA ALA A 176 6.65 -40.99 1.26
C ALA A 176 7.64 -41.12 0.07
N ASN A 177 8.81 -40.50 0.18
CA ASN A 177 9.84 -40.51 -0.86
C ASN A 177 10.86 -41.65 -0.74
N ASN A 178 10.75 -42.50 0.28
CA ASN A 178 11.68 -43.62 0.46
C ASN A 178 11.38 -44.76 -0.52
N ALA A 179 12.17 -44.86 -1.59
CA ALA A 179 12.03 -45.86 -2.63
C ALA A 179 12.15 -47.32 -2.14
N SER A 180 12.71 -47.56 -0.95
CA SER A 180 12.78 -48.91 -0.36
C SER A 180 11.44 -49.40 0.21
N LEU A 181 10.43 -48.53 0.31
CA LEU A 181 9.13 -48.86 0.88
C LEU A 181 8.11 -49.25 -0.19
N PRO A 182 7.15 -50.16 0.13
CA PRO A 182 6.06 -50.51 -0.77
C PRO A 182 5.24 -49.29 -1.21
N SER A 183 4.71 -49.33 -2.44
CA SER A 183 3.94 -48.23 -3.04
C SER A 183 2.77 -47.76 -2.17
N TYR A 184 2.05 -48.70 -1.52
CA TYR A 184 0.92 -48.38 -0.65
C TYR A 184 1.35 -47.61 0.60
N VAL A 185 2.50 -47.94 1.20
CA VAL A 185 3.07 -47.23 2.37
C VAL A 185 3.46 -45.81 1.99
N ARG A 186 4.10 -45.64 0.83
CA ARG A 186 4.48 -44.31 0.32
C ARG A 186 3.25 -43.44 0.06
N SER A 187 2.20 -44.02 -0.51
CA SER A 187 0.95 -43.34 -0.81
C SER A 187 0.18 -42.93 0.45
N ASP A 188 0.15 -43.80 1.46
CA ASP A 188 -0.43 -43.50 2.77
C ASP A 188 0.34 -42.40 3.51
N ALA A 189 1.69 -42.50 3.55
CA ALA A 189 2.54 -41.47 4.15
C ALA A 189 2.38 -40.11 3.45
N MET A 190 2.22 -40.10 2.11
CA MET A 190 1.96 -38.87 1.36
C MET A 190 0.60 -38.26 1.72
N ARG A 191 -0.45 -39.08 1.84
CA ARG A 191 -1.79 -38.65 2.27
C ARG A 191 -1.77 -38.08 3.69
N GLN A 192 -1.05 -38.74 4.61
CA GLN A 192 -0.84 -38.28 5.97
C GLN A 192 -0.07 -36.95 6.00
N ALA A 193 0.98 -36.81 5.18
CA ALA A 193 1.73 -35.55 5.07
C ALA A 193 0.82 -34.39 4.66
N TYR A 194 -0.04 -34.59 3.65
CA TYR A 194 -0.99 -33.57 3.22
C TYR A 194 -1.97 -33.17 4.33
N ARG A 195 -2.53 -34.14 5.06
CA ARG A 195 -3.42 -33.85 6.20
C ARG A 195 -2.69 -33.10 7.31
N CYS A 196 -1.50 -33.56 7.67
CA CYS A 196 -0.67 -32.92 8.69
C CYS A 196 -0.33 -31.47 8.30
N VAL A 197 -0.04 -31.19 7.03
CA VAL A 197 0.16 -29.82 6.53
C VAL A 197 -1.08 -28.95 6.75
N GLU A 198 -2.27 -29.44 6.41
CA GLU A 198 -3.52 -28.69 6.63
C GLU A 198 -3.81 -28.46 8.11
N ASP A 199 -3.62 -29.47 8.96
CA ASP A 199 -3.81 -29.36 10.41
C ASP A 199 -2.84 -28.34 11.04
N VAL A 200 -1.56 -28.38 10.64
CA VAL A 200 -0.55 -27.43 11.11
C VAL A 200 -0.85 -26.02 10.59
N LYS A 201 -1.26 -25.85 9.33
CA LYS A 201 -1.67 -24.54 8.79
C LYS A 201 -2.83 -23.95 9.59
N ALA A 202 -3.87 -24.73 9.87
CA ALA A 202 -5.02 -24.29 10.64
C ALA A 202 -4.62 -23.96 12.10
N SER A 203 -3.72 -24.75 12.69
CA SER A 203 -3.17 -24.47 14.01
C SER A 203 -2.37 -23.15 14.05
N LEU A 204 -1.49 -22.93 13.08
CA LEU A 204 -0.73 -21.67 12.95
C LEU A 204 -1.66 -20.46 12.82
N ALA A 205 -2.70 -20.56 11.97
CA ALA A 205 -3.67 -19.49 11.78
C ALA A 205 -4.47 -19.17 13.05
N ARG A 206 -4.82 -20.18 13.86
CA ARG A 206 -5.57 -20.02 15.13
C ARG A 206 -4.75 -19.43 16.28
N HIS A 207 -3.45 -19.65 16.30
CA HIS A 207 -2.62 -19.30 17.47
C HIS A 207 -1.63 -18.15 17.21
N ALA A 208 -1.37 -17.78 15.95
CA ALA A 208 -0.53 -16.63 15.67
C ALA A 208 -1.14 -15.33 16.21
N GLU A 209 -0.30 -14.50 16.81
CA GLU A 209 -0.66 -13.17 17.31
C GLU A 209 -1.01 -12.21 16.17
N VAL A 210 -0.27 -12.32 15.05
CA VAL A 210 -0.49 -11.49 13.86
C VAL A 210 -0.57 -12.34 12.60
N VAL A 211 -1.68 -12.22 11.89
CA VAL A 211 -1.90 -12.89 10.60
C VAL A 211 -2.05 -11.83 9.50
N VAL A 212 -1.22 -11.94 8.46
CA VAL A 212 -1.23 -11.05 7.30
C VAL A 212 -1.91 -11.73 6.11
N ALA A 213 -2.93 -11.10 5.55
CA ALA A 213 -3.68 -11.60 4.40
C ALA A 213 -4.02 -10.50 3.39
N SER A 214 -4.42 -10.88 2.17
CA SER A 214 -5.25 -9.98 1.38
C SER A 214 -6.69 -10.03 1.92
N CYS A 215 -7.48 -8.97 1.72
CA CYS A 215 -8.84 -8.91 2.25
C CYS A 215 -9.69 -10.10 1.78
N ILE A 216 -9.61 -10.45 0.48
CA ILE A 216 -10.28 -11.64 -0.07
C ILE A 216 -9.64 -12.92 0.45
N GLY A 217 -8.31 -12.96 0.55
CA GLY A 217 -7.57 -14.10 1.07
C GLY A 217 -7.89 -14.45 2.52
N ALA A 218 -8.41 -13.51 3.30
CA ALA A 218 -8.88 -13.75 4.67
C ALA A 218 -10.01 -14.79 4.73
N HIS A 219 -10.66 -15.12 3.60
CA HIS A 219 -11.62 -16.23 3.55
C HIS A 219 -11.04 -17.56 4.06
N SER A 220 -9.77 -17.88 3.80
CA SER A 220 -9.15 -19.12 4.31
C SER A 220 -9.02 -19.16 5.83
N LEU A 221 -9.11 -17.99 6.49
CA LEU A 221 -9.09 -17.88 7.95
C LEU A 221 -10.46 -18.22 8.55
N ILE A 222 -11.54 -18.06 7.78
CA ILE A 222 -12.88 -18.50 8.16
C ILE A 222 -12.92 -20.03 8.18
N GLU A 223 -12.44 -20.67 7.11
CA GLU A 223 -12.37 -22.14 7.01
C GLU A 223 -11.51 -22.77 8.12
N ALA A 224 -10.44 -22.09 8.53
CA ALA A 224 -9.55 -22.53 9.60
C ALA A 224 -10.06 -22.19 11.02
N GLU A 225 -11.25 -21.56 11.13
CA GLU A 225 -11.78 -21.04 12.41
C GLU A 225 -10.74 -20.21 13.16
N ALA A 226 -9.99 -19.39 12.43
CA ALA A 226 -8.79 -18.73 12.94
C ALA A 226 -9.09 -17.54 13.86
N GLY A 227 -10.32 -17.02 13.87
CA GLY A 227 -10.72 -15.89 14.71
C GLY A 227 -11.02 -16.28 16.18
N PRO A 228 -11.31 -15.30 17.05
CA PRO A 228 -11.39 -13.87 16.75
C PRO A 228 -10.01 -13.21 16.57
N PHE A 229 -10.03 -12.08 15.87
CA PHE A 229 -8.97 -11.10 15.78
C PHE A 229 -9.55 -9.76 16.26
N GLU A 230 -9.22 -9.37 17.48
CA GLU A 230 -9.79 -8.19 18.16
C GLU A 230 -9.45 -6.88 17.42
N LEU A 231 -8.31 -6.84 16.73
CA LEU A 231 -7.86 -5.71 15.92
C LEU A 231 -7.70 -6.09 14.43
N VAL A 232 -8.34 -5.31 13.56
CA VAL A 232 -8.10 -5.35 12.10
C VAL A 232 -7.35 -4.11 11.67
N VAL A 233 -6.21 -4.29 11.00
CA VAL A 233 -5.46 -3.19 10.38
C VAL A 233 -5.52 -3.34 8.86
N LEU A 234 -6.17 -2.40 8.18
CA LEU A 234 -6.27 -2.36 6.72
C LEU A 234 -5.27 -1.37 6.14
N ASP A 235 -4.20 -1.85 5.51
CA ASP A 235 -3.30 -1.01 4.71
C ASP A 235 -3.77 -0.92 3.25
N GLU A 236 -3.39 0.16 2.56
CA GLU A 236 -3.88 0.53 1.23
C GLU A 236 -5.42 0.60 1.15
N ALA A 237 -6.06 1.05 2.23
CA ALA A 237 -7.50 1.07 2.41
C ALA A 237 -8.27 1.83 1.31
N ALA A 238 -7.66 2.84 0.71
CA ALA A 238 -8.25 3.62 -0.38
C ALA A 238 -8.42 2.82 -1.69
N GLN A 239 -7.70 1.70 -1.85
CA GLN A 239 -7.79 0.81 -3.00
C GLN A 239 -8.67 -0.44 -2.76
N THR A 240 -9.12 -0.64 -1.53
CA THR A 240 -9.92 -1.80 -1.15
C THR A 240 -11.39 -1.55 -1.48
N THR A 241 -12.03 -2.50 -2.18
CA THR A 241 -13.50 -2.46 -2.36
C THR A 241 -14.19 -2.86 -1.06
N GLU A 242 -15.40 -2.36 -0.84
CA GLU A 242 -16.17 -2.70 0.36
C GLU A 242 -16.44 -4.21 0.51
N PRO A 243 -16.83 -4.93 -0.56
CA PRO A 243 -17.00 -6.38 -0.48
C PRO A 243 -15.72 -7.13 -0.09
N ALA A 244 -14.56 -6.65 -0.52
CA ALA A 244 -13.29 -7.28 -0.14
C ALA A 244 -13.05 -7.15 1.37
N LEU A 245 -13.26 -5.96 1.96
CA LEU A 245 -13.12 -5.77 3.40
C LEU A 245 -14.09 -6.65 4.20
N CYS A 246 -15.31 -6.87 3.72
CA CYS A 246 -16.27 -7.76 4.38
C CYS A 246 -15.72 -9.18 4.59
N CYS A 247 -14.90 -9.72 3.66
CA CYS A 247 -14.24 -11.01 3.84
C CYS A 247 -13.30 -11.02 5.05
N ALA A 248 -12.54 -9.95 5.26
CA ALA A 248 -11.65 -9.81 6.41
C ALA A 248 -12.41 -9.63 7.72
N LEU A 249 -13.45 -8.78 7.73
CA LEU A 249 -14.26 -8.56 8.93
C LEU A 249 -15.03 -9.81 9.37
N ALA A 250 -15.49 -10.62 8.41
CA ALA A 250 -16.13 -11.91 8.68
C ALA A 250 -15.16 -12.91 9.35
N ALA A 251 -13.88 -12.87 9.01
CA ALA A 251 -12.85 -13.69 9.65
C ALA A 251 -12.45 -13.17 11.06
N ALA A 252 -12.56 -11.87 11.29
CA ALA A 252 -12.03 -11.20 12.48
C ALA A 252 -12.98 -11.19 13.68
N LYS A 253 -14.27 -10.89 13.50
CA LYS A 253 -15.16 -10.45 14.61
C LYS A 253 -14.53 -9.29 15.39
N ALA A 254 -14.00 -8.30 14.66
CA ALA A 254 -13.17 -7.22 15.18
C ALA A 254 -13.91 -6.29 16.16
N GLU A 255 -13.22 -5.88 17.23
CA GLU A 255 -13.64 -4.81 18.14
C GLU A 255 -13.07 -3.45 17.70
N GLN A 256 -11.91 -3.48 17.04
CA GLN A 256 -11.22 -2.31 16.53
C GLN A 256 -10.81 -2.49 15.06
N VAL A 257 -11.00 -1.44 14.25
CA VAL A 257 -10.57 -1.42 12.84
C VAL A 257 -9.82 -0.11 12.54
N VAL A 258 -8.58 -0.22 12.08
CA VAL A 258 -7.75 0.93 11.70
C VAL A 258 -7.42 0.89 10.22
N PHE A 259 -7.74 1.98 9.53
CA PHE A 259 -7.57 2.14 8.08
C PHE A 259 -6.35 3.02 7.79
N PHE A 260 -5.36 2.46 7.12
CA PHE A 260 -4.24 3.19 6.53
C PHE A 260 -4.45 3.30 5.02
N GLY A 261 -4.44 4.52 4.48
CA GLY A 261 -4.64 4.70 3.05
C GLY A 261 -4.49 6.14 2.60
N ASP A 262 -4.85 6.41 1.35
CA ASP A 262 -4.89 7.77 0.83
C ASP A 262 -5.96 7.91 -0.24
N THR A 263 -7.11 8.47 0.14
CA THR A 263 -8.25 8.73 -0.75
C THR A 263 -7.96 9.81 -1.80
N ARG A 264 -6.81 10.50 -1.72
CA ARG A 264 -6.29 11.40 -2.77
C ARG A 264 -5.43 10.68 -3.82
N GLN A 265 -5.16 9.38 -3.64
CA GLN A 265 -4.54 8.48 -4.62
C GLN A 265 -5.57 7.51 -5.21
N LEU A 266 -5.14 6.47 -5.92
CA LEU A 266 -6.04 5.65 -6.73
C LEU A 266 -7.13 4.95 -5.91
N PRO A 267 -8.37 4.93 -6.42
CA PRO A 267 -9.48 4.19 -5.84
C PRO A 267 -9.36 2.68 -6.13
N PRO A 268 -10.30 1.86 -5.66
CA PRO A 268 -10.41 0.49 -6.12
C PRO A 268 -10.60 0.40 -7.64
N THR A 269 -10.01 -0.63 -8.26
CA THR A 269 -10.14 -0.88 -9.70
C THR A 269 -11.37 -1.75 -9.97
N VAL A 270 -12.31 -1.25 -10.79
CA VAL A 270 -13.53 -1.97 -11.18
C VAL A 270 -13.59 -2.05 -12.72
N VAL A 271 -13.43 -3.26 -13.26
CA VAL A 271 -13.25 -3.51 -14.72
C VAL A 271 -14.59 -3.67 -15.47
N SER A 272 -15.72 -3.37 -14.83
CA SER A 272 -17.04 -3.51 -15.47
C SER A 272 -17.27 -2.45 -16.55
N GLY A 273 -17.97 -2.80 -17.62
CA GLY A 273 -18.52 -1.85 -18.62
C GLY A 273 -19.70 -1.02 -18.08
N ASP A 274 -20.32 -1.48 -17.00
CA ASP A 274 -21.42 -0.81 -16.30
C ASP A 274 -20.93 0.41 -15.49
N ARG A 275 -21.51 1.58 -15.76
CA ARG A 275 -21.14 2.83 -15.09
C ARG A 275 -21.60 2.88 -13.63
N GLU A 276 -22.79 2.37 -13.33
CA GLU A 276 -23.34 2.36 -11.97
C GLU A 276 -22.54 1.42 -11.09
N LEU A 277 -22.20 0.23 -11.58
CA LEU A 277 -21.37 -0.72 -10.84
C LEU A 277 -19.97 -0.15 -10.57
N ARG A 278 -19.33 0.50 -11.56
CA ARG A 278 -18.05 1.18 -11.36
C ARG A 278 -18.14 2.29 -10.31
N TYR A 279 -19.24 3.04 -10.28
CA TYR A 279 -19.43 4.09 -9.29
C TYR A 279 -19.66 3.52 -7.88
N ALA A 280 -20.51 2.49 -7.76
CA ALA A 280 -20.85 1.86 -6.49
C ALA A 280 -19.65 1.14 -5.86
N LEU A 281 -18.91 0.34 -6.64
CA LEU A 281 -17.76 -0.43 -6.14
C LEU A 281 -16.43 0.35 -6.18
N GLY A 282 -16.37 1.46 -6.91
CA GLY A 282 -15.19 2.32 -7.02
C GLY A 282 -15.02 3.28 -5.84
N ARG A 283 -15.95 3.28 -4.87
CA ARG A 283 -15.79 3.97 -3.59
C ARG A 283 -15.21 2.99 -2.57
N SER A 284 -14.09 3.35 -1.97
CA SER A 284 -13.49 2.53 -0.90
C SER A 284 -14.22 2.73 0.43
N PRO A 285 -14.11 1.76 1.38
CA PRO A 285 -14.57 1.95 2.75
C PRO A 285 -14.00 3.19 3.41
N MET A 286 -12.70 3.46 3.22
CA MET A 286 -12.05 4.64 3.78
C MET A 286 -12.66 5.93 3.23
N GLU A 287 -12.91 6.01 1.91
CA GLU A 287 -13.55 7.18 1.29
C GLU A 287 -14.98 7.37 1.80
N ARG A 288 -15.74 6.28 1.97
CA ARG A 288 -17.10 6.36 2.55
C ARG A 288 -17.06 6.88 3.99
N LEU A 289 -16.19 6.35 4.84
CA LEU A 289 -16.06 6.79 6.24
C LEU A 289 -15.62 8.26 6.33
N GLU A 290 -14.65 8.67 5.50
CA GLU A 290 -14.23 10.08 5.41
C GLU A 290 -15.40 11.00 5.02
N ARG A 291 -16.18 10.63 4.00
CA ARG A 291 -17.36 11.41 3.57
C ARG A 291 -18.48 11.44 4.61
N SER A 292 -18.56 10.42 5.46
CA SER A 292 -19.51 10.36 6.58
C SER A 292 -19.05 11.16 7.81
N GLY A 293 -17.89 11.82 7.75
CA GLY A 293 -17.38 12.66 8.83
C GLY A 293 -16.65 11.90 9.94
N VAL A 294 -16.23 10.65 9.70
CA VAL A 294 -15.35 9.94 10.63
C VAL A 294 -14.01 10.66 10.67
N GLU A 295 -13.53 10.92 11.90
CA GLU A 295 -12.26 11.62 12.11
C GLU A 295 -11.09 10.89 11.42
N LEU A 296 -10.15 11.68 10.92
CA LEU A 296 -9.03 11.21 10.11
C LEU A 296 -7.76 11.98 10.49
N GLU A 297 -6.73 11.25 10.91
CA GLU A 297 -5.40 11.83 11.08
C GLU A 297 -4.59 11.74 9.79
N THR A 298 -3.75 12.73 9.53
CA THR A 298 -2.88 12.76 8.34
C THR A 298 -1.40 12.76 8.73
N LEU A 299 -0.64 11.79 8.22
CA LEU A 299 0.83 11.81 8.26
C LEU A 299 1.33 12.94 7.35
N HIS A 300 2.30 13.72 7.80
CA HIS A 300 2.72 14.90 7.06
C HIS A 300 4.21 14.98 6.72
N VAL A 301 5.09 14.15 7.30
CA VAL A 301 6.52 14.13 6.94
C VAL A 301 6.78 13.04 5.90
N GLN A 302 7.29 13.41 4.72
CA GLN A 302 7.64 12.48 3.64
C GLN A 302 9.15 12.29 3.47
N TYR A 303 9.54 11.07 3.06
CA TYR A 303 10.91 10.59 2.97
C TYR A 303 11.31 10.16 1.55
N ARG A 304 10.48 10.46 0.54
CA ARG A 304 10.65 10.00 -0.85
C ARG A 304 11.24 11.05 -1.78
N MET A 305 10.78 12.29 -1.74
CA MET A 305 11.00 13.29 -2.80
C MET A 305 11.76 14.49 -2.24
N PRO A 306 12.65 15.15 -3.00
CA PRO A 306 13.16 16.47 -2.59
C PRO A 306 12.00 17.50 -2.52
N PRO A 307 12.17 18.60 -1.75
CA PRO A 307 11.14 19.64 -1.59
C PRO A 307 10.57 20.14 -2.92
N ALA A 308 11.44 20.30 -3.92
CA ALA A 308 11.08 20.76 -5.25
C ALA A 308 10.02 19.89 -5.95
N LEU A 309 9.99 18.59 -5.69
CA LEU A 309 9.02 17.67 -6.31
C LEU A 309 7.71 17.58 -5.52
N VAL A 310 7.77 17.64 -4.19
CA VAL A 310 6.57 17.53 -3.34
C VAL A 310 5.78 18.84 -3.24
N GLU A 311 6.38 19.99 -3.53
CA GLU A 311 5.75 21.31 -3.37
C GLU A 311 4.36 21.40 -4.02
N PHE A 312 4.24 21.05 -5.31
CA PHE A 312 2.96 21.10 -6.02
C PHE A 312 1.97 20.06 -5.47
N PRO A 313 2.30 18.75 -5.39
CA PRO A 313 1.38 17.76 -4.83
C PRO A 313 0.90 18.11 -3.42
N SER A 314 1.79 18.59 -2.55
CA SER A 314 1.46 19.01 -1.18
C SER A 314 0.41 20.11 -1.18
N ARG A 315 0.67 21.23 -1.89
CA ARG A 315 -0.26 22.37 -1.94
C ARG A 315 -1.59 21.99 -2.59
N HIS A 316 -1.55 21.30 -3.72
CA HIS A 316 -2.73 21.04 -4.55
C HIS A 316 -3.62 19.91 -4.01
N PHE A 317 -3.04 18.77 -3.61
CA PHE A 317 -3.81 17.60 -3.18
C PHE A 317 -3.97 17.51 -1.66
N TYR A 318 -3.08 18.14 -0.90
CA TYR A 318 -2.99 17.99 0.57
C TYR A 318 -2.98 19.34 1.33
N ARG A 319 -3.44 20.44 0.71
CA ARG A 319 -3.55 21.76 1.37
C ARG A 319 -2.23 22.29 1.98
N GLY A 320 -1.10 21.84 1.45
CA GLY A 320 0.23 22.28 1.87
C GLY A 320 0.76 21.64 3.16
N VAL A 321 0.07 20.65 3.73
CA VAL A 321 0.49 20.05 5.00
C VAL A 321 1.70 19.13 4.86
N VAL A 322 1.97 18.57 3.68
CA VAL A 322 3.04 17.59 3.48
C VAL A 322 4.39 18.28 3.39
N GLN A 323 5.30 17.89 4.28
CA GLN A 323 6.64 18.43 4.49
C GLN A 323 7.71 17.37 4.17
N SER A 324 8.92 17.80 3.82
CA SER A 324 10.03 16.91 3.50
C SER A 324 10.91 16.66 4.72
N SER A 325 11.31 15.41 4.95
CA SER A 325 12.35 15.07 5.92
C SER A 325 13.72 15.64 5.49
N ASP A 326 14.57 15.95 6.47
CA ASP A 326 15.96 16.33 6.21
C ASP A 326 16.74 15.31 5.37
N SER A 327 16.36 14.03 5.47
CA SER A 327 16.97 12.92 4.71
C SER A 327 16.82 13.05 3.19
N VAL A 328 15.92 13.91 2.69
CA VAL A 328 15.69 14.11 1.25
C VAL A 328 16.12 15.48 0.73
N LEU A 329 16.57 16.38 1.60
CA LEU A 329 17.01 17.74 1.21
C LEU A 329 18.29 17.74 0.36
N ARG A 330 19.19 16.78 0.60
CA ARG A 330 20.50 16.67 -0.06
C ARG A 330 20.51 15.69 -1.24
N ARG A 331 19.34 15.30 -1.76
CA ARG A 331 19.27 14.37 -2.88
C ARG A 331 19.89 14.99 -4.13
N VAL A 332 20.83 14.25 -4.72
CA VAL A 332 21.55 14.68 -5.91
C VAL A 332 20.59 14.73 -7.10
N VAL A 333 20.51 15.89 -7.73
CA VAL A 333 19.78 16.11 -8.98
C VAL A 333 20.38 15.20 -10.06
N PRO A 334 19.56 14.40 -10.77
CA PRO A 334 20.07 13.52 -11.82
C PRO A 334 20.80 14.29 -12.93
N ARG A 335 21.93 13.78 -13.37
CA ARG A 335 22.71 14.23 -14.54
C ARG A 335 22.16 13.59 -15.81
N GLY A 336 22.73 13.94 -16.96
CA GLY A 336 22.25 13.42 -18.24
C GLY A 336 20.92 14.02 -18.69
N PHE A 337 20.46 15.10 -18.07
CA PHE A 337 19.37 15.90 -18.59
C PHE A 337 19.63 17.35 -18.18
N VAL A 338 19.52 18.26 -19.14
CA VAL A 338 19.69 19.70 -18.87
C VAL A 338 18.40 20.20 -18.27
N TRP A 339 18.37 20.28 -16.94
CA TRP A 339 17.22 20.81 -16.22
C TRP A 339 16.99 22.29 -16.58
N PRO A 340 15.73 22.72 -16.83
CA PRO A 340 15.44 24.10 -17.21
C PRO A 340 15.90 25.12 -16.16
N VAL A 341 15.89 24.70 -14.89
CA VAL A 341 16.39 25.48 -13.77
C VAL A 341 17.44 24.66 -13.03
N GLY A 342 18.64 25.22 -12.91
CA GLY A 342 19.75 24.58 -12.20
C GLY A 342 19.38 24.17 -10.78
N GLY A 343 19.68 22.92 -10.42
CA GLY A 343 19.39 22.38 -9.08
C GLY A 343 17.94 21.97 -8.84
N LEU A 344 17.04 22.12 -9.82
CA LEU A 344 15.62 21.82 -9.69
C LEU A 344 15.23 20.64 -10.60
N PRO A 345 14.97 19.45 -10.03
CA PRO A 345 14.83 18.22 -10.82
C PRO A 345 13.40 18.01 -11.35
N LEU A 346 12.80 19.06 -11.92
CA LEU A 346 11.46 19.06 -12.50
C LEU A 346 11.50 19.73 -13.88
N ALA A 347 10.94 19.06 -14.89
CA ALA A 347 10.75 19.64 -16.22
C ALA A 347 9.39 19.27 -16.79
N PHE A 348 8.77 20.22 -17.51
CA PHE A 348 7.61 19.99 -18.36
C PHE A 348 8.02 20.31 -19.80
N LEU A 349 8.09 19.29 -20.64
CA LEU A 349 8.40 19.39 -22.07
C LEU A 349 7.08 19.54 -22.82
N ASP A 350 6.82 20.76 -23.30
CA ASP A 350 5.59 21.12 -24.01
C ASP A 350 5.73 20.80 -25.50
N LEU A 351 4.95 19.83 -25.96
CA LEU A 351 4.94 19.36 -27.34
C LEU A 351 3.50 19.29 -27.86
N ASP A 352 3.28 19.64 -29.13
CA ASP A 352 1.97 19.64 -29.76
C ASP A 352 1.83 18.55 -30.84
N GLY A 353 0.58 18.17 -31.11
CA GLY A 353 0.21 17.21 -32.15
C GLY A 353 0.62 15.77 -31.86
N GLY A 354 0.56 14.94 -32.90
CA GLY A 354 1.05 13.56 -32.88
C GLY A 354 0.12 12.51 -32.25
N GLU A 355 -1.05 12.90 -31.72
CA GLU A 355 -2.04 11.96 -31.18
C GLU A 355 -2.60 11.05 -32.29
N THR A 356 -2.62 9.75 -32.01
CA THR A 356 -3.28 8.73 -32.83
C THR A 356 -4.32 8.01 -31.98
N LYS A 357 -5.57 7.99 -32.44
CA LYS A 357 -6.66 7.23 -31.83
C LYS A 357 -6.61 5.77 -32.29
N HIS A 358 -6.78 4.86 -31.34
CA HIS A 358 -6.91 3.42 -31.56
C HIS A 358 -8.27 2.95 -31.03
N GLU A 359 -8.69 1.75 -31.42
CA GLU A 359 -9.90 1.11 -30.87
C GLU A 359 -9.89 1.06 -29.32
N ALA A 360 -8.72 0.76 -28.74
CA ALA A 360 -8.52 0.63 -27.29
C ALA A 360 -7.50 1.66 -26.73
N GLY A 361 -7.69 2.95 -27.04
CA GLY A 361 -6.96 4.05 -26.40
C GLY A 361 -6.21 4.96 -27.37
N PHE A 362 -5.15 5.61 -26.88
CA PHE A 362 -4.42 6.66 -27.62
C PHE A 362 -2.91 6.41 -27.54
N SER A 363 -2.19 6.92 -28.53
CA SER A 363 -0.72 6.98 -28.53
C SER A 363 -0.25 8.28 -29.16
N ASN A 364 0.94 8.75 -28.82
CA ASN A 364 1.57 9.92 -29.40
C ASN A 364 3.01 9.56 -29.80
N ALA A 365 3.30 9.56 -31.10
CA ALA A 365 4.61 9.14 -31.61
C ALA A 365 5.72 10.17 -31.33
N PRO A 366 5.53 11.47 -31.63
CA PRO A 366 6.47 12.51 -31.21
C PRO A 366 6.80 12.49 -29.71
N GLU A 367 5.80 12.37 -28.83
CA GLU A 367 6.06 12.23 -27.38
C GLU A 367 6.92 11.00 -27.07
N ALA A 368 6.70 9.87 -27.75
CA ALA A 368 7.46 8.65 -27.51
C ALA A 368 8.93 8.79 -27.93
N GLU A 369 9.22 9.57 -28.97
CA GLU A 369 10.58 9.83 -29.44
C GLU A 369 11.34 10.74 -28.46
N ILE A 370 10.71 11.84 -28.01
CA ILE A 370 11.27 12.69 -26.94
C ILE A 370 11.52 11.90 -25.66
N VAL A 371 10.61 10.99 -25.28
CA VAL A 371 10.81 10.12 -24.13
C VAL A 371 12.06 9.24 -24.30
N VAL A 372 12.28 8.67 -25.48
CA VAL A 372 13.47 7.86 -25.76
C VAL A 372 14.74 8.69 -25.64
N GLU A 373 14.75 9.90 -26.19
CA GLU A 373 15.89 10.82 -26.08
C GLU A 373 16.22 11.15 -24.63
N VAL A 374 15.23 11.61 -23.86
CA VAL A 374 15.39 11.96 -22.43
C VAL A 374 15.91 10.77 -21.64
N VAL A 375 15.32 9.59 -21.82
CA VAL A 375 15.73 8.38 -21.11
C VAL A 375 17.14 7.93 -21.51
N SER A 376 17.49 8.04 -22.79
CA SER A 376 18.84 7.71 -23.29
C SER A 376 19.90 8.61 -22.66
N GLU A 377 19.63 9.91 -22.56
CA GLU A 377 20.58 10.86 -21.94
C GLU A 377 20.77 10.58 -20.45
N PHE A 378 19.70 10.24 -19.71
CA PHE A 378 19.82 9.80 -18.33
C PHE A 378 20.69 8.55 -18.20
N LEU A 379 20.43 7.50 -19.00
CA LEU A 379 21.17 6.23 -18.93
C LEU A 379 22.67 6.38 -19.24
N ARG A 380 23.07 7.41 -20.01
CA ARG A 380 24.49 7.68 -20.28
C ARG A 380 25.25 8.23 -19.06
N LYS A 381 24.56 8.82 -18.07
CA LYS A 381 25.19 9.60 -16.99
C LYS A 381 24.72 9.20 -15.59
N GLU A 382 23.66 8.43 -15.45
CA GLU A 382 23.05 8.06 -14.18
C GLU A 382 22.96 6.55 -14.01
N GLU A 383 23.40 6.10 -12.84
CA GLU A 383 23.07 4.78 -12.31
C GLU A 383 21.79 4.92 -11.47
N GLY A 384 20.77 4.11 -11.75
CA GLY A 384 19.51 4.16 -11.02
C GLY A 384 18.34 3.61 -11.81
N ASN A 385 17.20 3.44 -11.13
CA ASN A 385 16.01 2.92 -11.80
C ASN A 385 15.21 4.04 -12.48
N ILE A 386 15.16 4.01 -13.81
CA ILE A 386 14.36 4.92 -14.61
C ILE A 386 13.04 4.25 -14.97
N VAL A 387 11.95 5.01 -14.84
CA VAL A 387 10.61 4.53 -15.16
C VAL A 387 9.88 5.51 -16.06
N VAL A 388 9.31 4.97 -17.14
CA VAL A 388 8.37 5.71 -17.98
C VAL A 388 6.94 5.33 -17.61
N LEU A 389 6.14 6.33 -17.29
CA LEU A 389 4.71 6.16 -17.00
C LEU A 389 3.87 6.81 -18.11
N SER A 390 2.81 6.12 -18.52
CA SER A 390 1.79 6.71 -19.39
C SER A 390 0.40 6.20 -19.04
N PRO A 391 -0.66 7.02 -19.11
CA PRO A 391 -2.03 6.57 -18.80
C PRO A 391 -2.62 5.59 -19.81
N TYR A 392 -2.02 5.46 -21.00
CA TYR A 392 -2.57 4.67 -22.11
C TYR A 392 -1.70 3.48 -22.46
N ALA A 393 -2.30 2.28 -22.50
CA ALA A 393 -1.61 1.04 -22.84
C ALA A 393 -0.98 1.07 -24.25
N LYS A 394 -1.64 1.72 -25.22
CA LYS A 394 -1.09 1.89 -26.58
C LYS A 394 0.15 2.78 -26.59
N GLN A 395 0.20 3.82 -25.75
CA GLN A 395 1.41 4.63 -25.58
C GLN A 395 2.53 3.85 -24.87
N VAL A 396 2.21 3.09 -23.83
CA VAL A 396 3.18 2.20 -23.16
C VAL A 396 3.83 1.24 -24.17
N SER A 397 3.02 0.60 -25.02
CA SER A 397 3.54 -0.28 -26.09
C SER A 397 4.37 0.49 -27.11
N LYS A 398 3.95 1.70 -27.51
CA LYS A 398 4.69 2.53 -28.46
C LYS A 398 6.06 2.93 -27.92
N VAL A 399 6.14 3.41 -26.68
CA VAL A 399 7.41 3.75 -26.01
C VAL A 399 8.32 2.52 -25.89
N ARG A 400 7.79 1.36 -25.48
CA ARG A 400 8.58 0.11 -25.41
C ARG A 400 9.16 -0.30 -26.76
N THR A 401 8.41 -0.11 -27.85
CA THR A 401 8.90 -0.38 -29.20
C THR A 401 9.95 0.64 -29.63
N ALA A 402 9.75 1.92 -29.34
CA ALA A 402 10.72 2.97 -29.65
C ALA A 402 12.05 2.80 -28.90
N LEU A 403 12.01 2.46 -27.60
CA LEU A 403 13.20 2.13 -26.81
C LEU A 403 13.97 0.94 -27.40
N ARG A 404 13.26 -0.14 -27.74
CA ARG A 404 13.87 -1.33 -28.38
C ARG A 404 14.52 -1.00 -29.73
N ARG A 405 13.85 -0.19 -30.56
CA ARG A 405 14.39 0.27 -31.85
C ARG A 405 15.69 1.08 -31.66
N ALA A 406 15.76 1.87 -30.59
CA ALA A 406 16.93 2.67 -30.25
C ALA A 406 18.03 1.88 -29.49
N GLY A 407 17.82 0.58 -29.24
CA GLY A 407 18.77 -0.23 -28.46
C GLY A 407 18.85 0.16 -26.98
N VAL A 408 17.81 0.81 -26.44
CA VAL A 408 17.77 1.29 -25.05
C VAL A 408 17.12 0.23 -24.17
N GLU A 409 17.90 -0.33 -23.26
CA GLU A 409 17.47 -1.35 -22.29
C GLU A 409 17.51 -0.84 -20.85
N GLY A 410 17.05 -1.65 -19.88
CA GLY A 410 17.10 -1.30 -18.45
C GLY A 410 16.01 -0.34 -17.96
N VAL A 411 15.06 0.03 -18.81
CA VAL A 411 13.98 0.99 -18.48
C VAL A 411 12.66 0.26 -18.30
N ARG A 412 11.98 0.50 -17.16
CA ARG A 412 10.63 -0.04 -16.96
C ARG A 412 9.61 0.95 -17.52
N VAL A 413 8.71 0.46 -18.37
CA VAL A 413 7.62 1.25 -18.94
C VAL A 413 6.30 0.65 -18.49
N GLY A 414 5.38 1.46 -17.94
CA GLY A 414 4.11 0.95 -17.41
C GLY A 414 3.01 2.02 -17.34
N SER A 415 1.81 1.60 -16.96
CA SER A 415 0.74 2.53 -16.63
C SER A 415 0.88 3.06 -15.20
N VAL A 416 0.27 4.21 -14.93
CA VAL A 416 0.20 4.79 -13.57
C VAL A 416 -0.38 3.78 -12.58
N ASP A 417 -1.48 3.12 -12.96
CA ASP A 417 -2.18 2.12 -12.15
C ASP A 417 -1.26 0.91 -11.84
N SER A 418 -0.48 0.43 -12.81
CA SER A 418 0.44 -0.70 -12.60
C SER A 418 1.67 -0.37 -11.72
N PHE A 419 1.94 0.92 -11.52
CA PHE A 419 3.11 1.41 -10.79
C PHE A 419 2.78 1.89 -9.37
N GLN A 420 1.57 1.62 -8.89
CA GLN A 420 1.16 1.99 -7.54
C GLN A 420 1.99 1.25 -6.47
N GLY A 421 2.28 1.93 -5.37
CA GLY A 421 3.16 1.43 -4.30
C GLY A 421 4.65 1.42 -4.66
N GLN A 422 5.00 1.46 -5.95
CA GLN A 422 6.38 1.51 -6.42
C GLN A 422 6.93 2.95 -6.46
N GLU A 423 8.24 3.05 -6.55
CA GLU A 423 9.00 4.30 -6.70
C GLU A 423 10.20 4.10 -7.63
N ALA A 424 10.70 5.21 -8.16
CA ALA A 424 11.85 5.23 -9.06
C ALA A 424 12.70 6.47 -8.81
N ASP A 425 14.01 6.38 -9.03
CA ASP A 425 14.93 7.50 -8.96
C ASP A 425 14.52 8.60 -9.93
N ILE A 426 14.21 8.20 -11.17
CA ILE A 426 13.78 9.11 -12.23
C ILE A 426 12.47 8.60 -12.82
N VAL A 427 11.51 9.51 -12.95
CA VAL A 427 10.24 9.24 -13.63
C VAL A 427 10.10 10.16 -14.83
N VAL A 428 9.80 9.56 -15.99
CA VAL A 428 9.37 10.28 -17.18
C VAL A 428 7.91 9.96 -17.43
N PHE A 429 7.05 10.98 -17.44
CA PHE A 429 5.61 10.82 -17.66
C PHE A 429 5.21 11.30 -19.05
N SER A 430 4.66 10.42 -19.89
CA SER A 430 4.08 10.77 -21.20
C SER A 430 2.57 10.88 -21.10
N ALA A 431 2.04 12.09 -21.28
CA ALA A 431 0.63 12.41 -21.13
C ALA A 431 -0.22 11.93 -22.30
N THR A 432 0.37 11.76 -23.49
CA THR A 432 -0.23 11.21 -24.72
C THR A 432 -1.26 12.09 -25.41
N ARG A 433 -2.11 12.80 -24.66
CA ARG A 433 -3.24 13.54 -25.25
C ARG A 433 -2.79 14.89 -25.82
N SER A 434 -3.05 15.08 -27.11
CA SER A 434 -2.87 16.34 -27.83
C SER A 434 -3.93 16.42 -28.93
N ASN A 435 -4.94 17.26 -28.74
CA ASN A 435 -6.07 17.41 -29.63
C ASN A 435 -6.76 18.78 -29.46
N GLN A 436 -7.40 19.24 -30.53
CA GLN A 436 -8.07 20.55 -30.60
C GLN A 436 -9.29 20.64 -29.67
N ASP A 437 -9.96 19.52 -29.41
CA ASP A 437 -11.17 19.46 -28.57
C ASP A 437 -10.89 19.57 -27.06
N GLY A 438 -9.63 19.59 -26.63
CA GLY A 438 -9.27 19.62 -25.22
C GLY A 438 -9.67 18.34 -24.45
N SER A 439 -9.83 17.22 -25.16
CA SER A 439 -10.28 15.95 -24.60
C SER A 439 -9.13 15.20 -23.93
N LEU A 440 -9.32 14.88 -22.65
CA LEU A 440 -8.26 14.31 -21.81
C LEU A 440 -8.43 12.81 -21.50
N GLY A 441 -9.65 12.26 -21.62
CA GLY A 441 -9.92 10.88 -21.22
C GLY A 441 -9.35 10.54 -19.83
N PHE A 442 -8.57 9.45 -19.74
CA PHE A 442 -7.99 8.96 -18.48
C PHE A 442 -6.97 9.90 -17.83
N VAL A 443 -6.31 10.77 -18.61
CA VAL A 443 -5.35 11.76 -18.10
C VAL A 443 -6.04 12.77 -17.17
N ARG A 444 -7.36 12.97 -17.28
CA ARG A 444 -8.11 13.94 -16.47
C ARG A 444 -8.14 13.60 -14.97
N ASP A 445 -7.99 12.32 -14.59
CA ASP A 445 -8.14 11.87 -13.21
C ASP A 445 -7.07 12.47 -12.28
N ALA A 446 -7.52 13.27 -11.31
CA ALA A 446 -6.67 13.96 -10.35
C ALA A 446 -5.81 13.02 -9.49
N ARG A 447 -6.32 11.84 -9.17
CA ARG A 447 -5.66 10.83 -8.33
C ARG A 447 -4.55 10.14 -9.11
N ARG A 448 -4.77 9.85 -10.41
CA ARG A 448 -3.72 9.37 -11.32
C ARG A 448 -2.61 10.39 -11.48
N LEU A 449 -2.95 11.66 -11.65
CA LEU A 449 -1.95 12.74 -11.69
C LEU A 449 -1.13 12.78 -10.40
N ASN A 450 -1.80 12.79 -9.24
CA ASN A 450 -1.12 12.77 -7.95
C ASN A 450 -0.17 11.57 -7.81
N VAL A 451 -0.61 10.36 -8.20
CA VAL A 451 0.25 9.18 -8.20
C VAL A 451 1.46 9.38 -9.10
N ALA A 452 1.27 9.80 -10.36
CA ALA A 452 2.35 10.00 -11.32
C ALA A 452 3.41 10.99 -10.82
N LEU A 453 2.99 12.14 -10.29
CA LEU A 453 3.89 13.18 -9.78
C LEU A 453 4.69 12.74 -8.54
N THR A 454 4.22 11.70 -7.83
CA THR A 454 4.77 11.30 -6.53
C THR A 454 5.48 9.94 -6.54
N ARG A 455 5.83 9.45 -7.73
CA ARG A 455 6.65 8.23 -7.92
C ARG A 455 8.16 8.51 -7.93
N ALA A 456 8.57 9.71 -8.35
CA ALA A 456 9.97 10.09 -8.48
C ALA A 456 10.64 10.28 -7.12
N LYS A 457 11.90 9.85 -7.00
CA LYS A 457 12.74 10.02 -5.83
C LYS A 457 13.76 11.13 -6.00
N ARG A 458 14.25 11.35 -7.23
CA ARG A 458 15.30 12.32 -7.53
C ARG A 458 14.90 13.28 -8.64
N GLY A 459 14.23 12.83 -9.70
CA GLY A 459 13.79 13.72 -10.79
C GLY A 459 12.54 13.29 -11.53
N LEU A 460 11.81 14.29 -12.02
CA LEU A 460 10.55 14.14 -12.75
C LEU A 460 10.56 14.94 -14.04
N VAL A 461 10.37 14.27 -15.17
CA VAL A 461 10.13 14.89 -16.48
C VAL A 461 8.71 14.57 -16.92
N VAL A 462 7.94 15.58 -17.28
CA VAL A 462 6.59 15.44 -17.84
C VAL A 462 6.64 15.85 -19.30
N VAL A 463 6.14 15.02 -20.20
CA VAL A 463 6.04 15.29 -21.64
C VAL A 463 4.56 15.31 -22.02
N GLY A 464 4.13 16.38 -22.70
CA GLY A 464 2.76 16.46 -23.21
C GLY A 464 2.36 17.86 -23.67
N ASP A 465 1.16 17.96 -24.23
CA ASP A 465 0.62 19.20 -24.79
C ASP A 465 -0.01 20.09 -23.71
N ALA A 466 0.65 21.20 -23.38
CA ALA A 466 0.16 22.13 -22.37
C ALA A 466 -1.22 22.72 -22.70
N VAL A 467 -1.56 22.91 -23.98
CA VAL A 467 -2.85 23.47 -24.42
C VAL A 467 -3.96 22.46 -24.18
N THR A 468 -3.82 21.23 -24.67
CA THR A 468 -4.81 20.17 -24.43
C THR A 468 -4.95 19.90 -22.93
N LEU A 469 -3.83 19.71 -22.22
CA LEU A 469 -3.81 19.39 -20.78
C LEU A 469 -4.43 20.48 -19.91
N SER A 470 -4.28 21.76 -20.27
CA SER A 470 -4.86 22.88 -19.50
C SER A 470 -6.40 22.87 -19.45
N ASN A 471 -7.09 22.03 -20.23
CA ASN A 471 -8.54 21.81 -20.12
C ASN A 471 -8.97 20.98 -18.89
N SER A 472 -8.06 20.71 -17.95
CA SER A 472 -8.37 20.20 -16.61
C SER A 472 -7.83 21.16 -15.56
N HIS A 473 -8.65 21.45 -14.54
CA HIS A 473 -8.26 22.27 -13.39
C HIS A 473 -6.93 21.79 -12.78
N HIS A 474 -6.71 20.48 -12.65
CA HIS A 474 -5.50 19.97 -12.00
C HIS A 474 -4.25 20.09 -12.87
N TRP A 475 -4.38 19.89 -14.17
CA TRP A 475 -3.28 20.02 -15.12
C TRP A 475 -2.94 21.48 -15.37
N SER A 476 -3.94 22.34 -15.52
CA SER A 476 -3.75 23.79 -15.60
C SER A 476 -2.96 24.32 -14.39
N ALA A 477 -3.33 23.89 -13.18
CA ALA A 477 -2.60 24.25 -11.96
C ALA A 477 -1.15 23.74 -11.95
N LEU A 478 -0.89 22.50 -12.40
CA LEU A 478 0.46 21.96 -12.52
C LEU A 478 1.30 22.78 -13.50
N ILE A 479 0.77 23.03 -14.70
CA ILE A 479 1.45 23.78 -15.75
C ILE A 479 1.73 25.21 -15.28
N ALA A 480 0.77 25.87 -14.63
CA ALA A 480 0.97 27.18 -14.03
C ALA A 480 2.08 27.18 -12.97
N SER A 481 2.14 26.14 -12.12
CA SER A 481 3.22 25.95 -11.15
C SER A 481 4.58 25.75 -11.84
N CYS A 482 4.64 24.95 -12.90
CA CYS A 482 5.87 24.77 -13.69
C CYS A 482 6.31 26.08 -14.35
N LYS A 483 5.39 26.84 -14.97
CA LYS A 483 5.68 28.15 -15.57
C LYS A 483 6.23 29.14 -14.55
N LYS A 484 5.57 29.26 -13.38
CA LYS A 484 6.02 30.13 -12.28
C LYS A 484 7.43 29.79 -11.80
N ARG A 485 7.81 28.51 -11.87
CA ARG A 485 9.12 27.99 -11.44
C ARG A 485 10.14 27.89 -12.58
N GLY A 486 9.82 28.36 -13.79
CA GLY A 486 10.71 28.29 -14.95
C GLY A 486 10.97 26.87 -15.48
N CYS A 487 10.11 25.90 -15.16
CA CYS A 487 10.34 24.48 -15.47
C CYS A 487 9.75 24.03 -16.81
N VAL A 488 9.13 24.92 -17.58
CA VAL A 488 8.53 24.58 -18.88
C VAL A 488 9.56 24.81 -19.98
N VAL A 489 9.73 23.81 -20.83
CA VAL A 489 10.52 23.89 -22.07
C VAL A 489 9.55 23.78 -23.23
N ASP A 490 9.55 24.78 -24.11
CA ASP A 490 8.72 24.79 -25.31
C ASP A 490 9.44 24.03 -26.44
N LEU A 491 8.84 22.93 -26.90
CA LEU A 491 9.34 22.11 -28.01
C LEU A 491 8.46 22.21 -29.26
N ARG A 492 7.44 23.08 -29.27
CA ARG A 492 6.46 23.20 -30.37
C ARG A 492 7.08 23.75 -31.66
N ALA A 493 8.09 24.60 -31.54
CA ALA A 493 8.73 25.26 -32.69
C ALA A 493 9.70 24.34 -33.48
N THR A 494 10.16 23.23 -32.89
CA THR A 494 11.16 22.34 -33.49
C THR A 494 10.63 21.41 -34.59
N SER A 495 9.32 21.44 -34.89
CA SER A 495 8.67 20.57 -35.89
C SER A 495 8.32 21.25 -37.22
N SER A 496 8.65 22.54 -37.38
CA SER A 496 8.27 23.33 -38.56
C SER A 496 9.38 23.55 -39.60
N ASP A 497 10.59 23.04 -39.36
CA ASP A 497 11.70 23.03 -40.34
C ASP A 497 12.26 21.61 -40.50
N VAL A 498 11.56 20.74 -41.24
CA VAL A 498 12.12 19.56 -41.93
C VAL A 498 11.45 19.39 -43.29
#